data_AF-A0A2D5P3M5-F1
#
_entry.id   AF-A0A2D5P3M5-F1
#
_cell.length_a   1.000
_cell.length_b   1.000
_cell.length_c   1.000
_cell.angle_alpha   90.00
_cell.angle_beta   90.00
_cell.angle_gamma   90.00
#
_symmetry.space_group_name_H-M   'P 1'
#
loop_
_entity.id
_entity.type
_entity.pdbx_description
1 polymer ?
#
loop_
_entity_poly.entity_id
_entity_poly.type
_entity_poly.pdbx_seq_one_letter_code
_entity_poly.pdbx_strand_id
1 'polypeptide(L)'
;MPNNTIIYIFNRIVRLAILFFILYLIFTNFGTFLMIIGIFIILGFIFVYNLKKKMKSSGFNFQFKQGANFNPNDFANFNSSNFNNSNFNGFNNAPRFDEVQKAKDFFGFTGSPTKEEIKKRYKELARKYHPDINDHDDTLMKDLNHYKDVLMSTVE
;
A
#
# COMPACT_ATOMS: atom_id res chain seq x y z
N MET A 1 21.51 20.85 -78.03
CA MET A 1 21.75 20.07 -76.79
C MET A 1 20.48 20.03 -75.91
N PRO A 2 19.38 19.36 -76.31
CA PRO A 2 18.15 19.23 -75.52
C PRO A 2 18.08 17.96 -74.63
N ASN A 3 18.87 16.92 -74.92
CA ASN A 3 18.80 15.64 -74.22
C ASN A 3 19.06 15.76 -72.71
N ASN A 4 19.98 16.63 -72.29
CA ASN A 4 20.35 16.76 -70.88
C ASN A 4 19.19 17.31 -70.03
N THR A 5 18.38 18.20 -70.58
CA THR A 5 17.22 18.78 -69.89
C THR A 5 16.09 17.77 -69.76
N ILE A 6 15.81 16.99 -70.82
CA ILE A 6 14.79 15.93 -70.81
C ILE A 6 15.17 14.84 -69.80
N ILE A 7 16.43 14.40 -69.81
CA ILE A 7 16.95 13.38 -68.88
C ILE A 7 16.89 13.87 -67.43
N TYR A 8 17.20 15.15 -67.18
CA TYR A 8 17.10 15.74 -65.85
C TYR A 8 15.65 15.78 -65.33
N ILE A 9 14.71 16.22 -66.17
CA ILE A 9 13.29 16.26 -65.82
C ILE A 9 12.76 14.85 -65.55
N PHE A 10 13.12 13.88 -66.39
CA PHE A 10 12.73 12.48 -66.22
C PHE A 10 13.24 11.90 -64.90
N ASN A 11 14.53 12.07 -64.59
CA ASN A 11 15.11 11.60 -63.32
C ASN A 11 14.47 12.28 -62.10
N ARG A 12 14.10 13.55 -62.21
CA ARG A 12 13.39 14.29 -61.15
C ARG A 12 11.99 13.70 -60.92
N ILE A 13 11.26 13.40 -61.99
CA ILE A 13 9.92 12.78 -61.93
C ILE A 13 10.01 11.39 -61.30
N VAL A 14 10.98 10.56 -61.72
CA VAL A 14 11.16 9.19 -61.18
C VAL A 14 11.43 9.24 -59.67
N ARG A 15 12.32 10.12 -59.19
CA ARG A 15 12.58 10.28 -57.76
C ARG A 15 11.34 10.71 -56.98
N LEU A 16 10.56 11.63 -57.55
CA LEU A 16 9.34 12.15 -56.92
C LEU A 16 8.24 11.07 -56.87
N ALA A 17 8.13 10.25 -57.91
CA ALA A 17 7.23 9.10 -57.95
C ALA A 17 7.59 8.04 -56.90
N ILE A 18 8.87 7.72 -56.75
CA ILE A 18 9.36 6.79 -55.71
C ILE A 18 9.03 7.32 -54.31
N LEU A 19 9.27 8.62 -54.07
CA LEU A 19 8.97 9.24 -52.78
C LEU A 19 7.47 9.16 -52.46
N PHE A 20 6.59 9.51 -53.40
CA PHE A 20 5.15 9.40 -53.19
C PHE A 20 4.67 7.96 -53.05
N PHE A 21 5.30 7.00 -53.74
CA PHE A 21 4.98 5.59 -53.61
C PHE A 21 5.31 5.05 -52.20
N ILE A 22 6.48 5.40 -51.66
CA ILE A 22 6.85 5.06 -50.28
C ILE A 22 5.88 5.73 -49.29
N LEU A 23 5.57 7.00 -49.50
CA LEU A 23 4.65 7.75 -48.66
C LEU A 23 3.23 7.16 -48.71
N TYR A 24 2.77 6.70 -49.89
CA TYR A 24 1.51 5.99 -50.08
C TYR A 24 1.50 4.66 -49.32
N LEU A 25 2.54 3.84 -49.44
CA LEU A 25 2.67 2.60 -48.68
C LEU A 25 2.62 2.86 -47.17
N ILE A 26 3.25 3.93 -46.70
CA ILE A 26 3.18 4.33 -45.30
C ILE A 26 1.74 4.75 -44.96
N PHE A 27 1.15 5.73 -45.64
CA PHE A 27 -0.18 6.24 -45.29
C PHE A 27 -1.30 5.19 -45.39
N THR A 28 -1.27 4.33 -46.40
CA THR A 28 -2.25 3.25 -46.58
C THR A 28 -2.21 2.27 -45.41
N ASN A 29 -1.02 1.94 -44.90
CA ASN A 29 -0.86 1.06 -43.74
C ASN A 29 -0.92 1.83 -42.39
N PHE A 30 -0.63 3.12 -42.39
CA PHE A 30 -0.64 3.97 -41.20
C PHE A 30 -2.05 4.21 -40.69
N GLY A 31 -3.03 4.34 -41.59
CA GLY A 31 -4.45 4.37 -41.21
C GLY A 31 -4.88 3.12 -40.45
N THR A 32 -4.49 1.94 -40.92
CA THR A 32 -4.76 0.68 -40.21
C THR A 32 -4.01 0.59 -38.89
N PHE A 33 -2.78 1.08 -38.81
CA PHE A 33 -2.00 1.15 -37.57
C PHE A 33 -2.69 2.03 -36.51
N LEU A 34 -3.18 3.21 -36.90
CA LEU A 34 -3.93 4.11 -36.01
C LEU A 34 -5.26 3.49 -35.55
N MET A 35 -5.98 2.81 -36.45
CA MET A 35 -7.21 2.09 -36.11
C MET A 35 -6.95 1.01 -35.05
N ILE A 36 -5.87 0.24 -35.21
CA ILE A 36 -5.45 -0.79 -34.25
C ILE A 36 -5.11 -0.17 -32.89
N ILE A 37 -4.34 0.94 -32.86
CA ILE A 37 -4.04 1.66 -31.61
C ILE A 37 -5.32 2.14 -30.92
N GLY A 38 -6.26 2.72 -31.69
CA GLY A 38 -7.54 3.17 -31.16
C GLY A 38 -8.33 2.04 -30.49
N ILE A 39 -8.37 0.86 -31.13
CA ILE A 39 -9.00 -0.34 -30.58
C ILE A 39 -8.31 -0.77 -29.27
N PHE A 40 -6.98 -0.79 -29.22
CA PHE A 40 -6.26 -1.13 -27.99
C PHE A 40 -6.54 -0.16 -26.83
N ILE A 41 -6.61 1.14 -27.11
CA ILE A 41 -6.94 2.16 -26.09
C ILE A 41 -8.37 1.94 -25.56
N ILE A 42 -9.34 1.71 -26.45
CA ILE A 42 -10.73 1.43 -26.08
C ILE A 42 -10.82 0.16 -25.23
N LEU A 43 -10.15 -0.92 -25.64
CA LEU A 43 -10.11 -2.17 -24.88
C LEU A 43 -9.45 -1.99 -23.51
N GLY A 44 -8.35 -1.24 -23.43
CA GLY A 44 -7.69 -0.89 -22.17
C GLY A 44 -8.61 -0.09 -21.24
N PHE A 45 -9.32 0.90 -21.77
CA PHE A 45 -10.28 1.70 -21.01
C PHE A 45 -11.45 0.84 -20.48
N ILE A 46 -12.02 -0.03 -21.33
CA ILE A 46 -13.07 -0.98 -20.94
C ILE A 46 -12.57 -1.94 -19.86
N PHE A 47 -11.34 -2.46 -20.00
CA PHE A 47 -10.73 -3.36 -19.03
C PHE A 47 -10.57 -2.69 -17.67
N VAL A 48 -10.00 -1.48 -17.62
CA VAL A 48 -9.83 -0.70 -16.38
C VAL A 48 -11.19 -0.36 -15.75
N TYR A 49 -12.16 0.05 -16.56
CA TYR A 49 -13.52 0.33 -16.09
C TYR A 49 -14.16 -0.92 -15.45
N ASN A 50 -14.04 -2.07 -16.11
CA ASN A 50 -14.55 -3.36 -15.60
C ASN A 50 -13.82 -3.80 -14.32
N LEU A 51 -12.51 -3.59 -14.24
CA LEU A 51 -11.72 -3.91 -13.05
C LEU A 51 -12.12 -3.02 -11.87
N LYS A 52 -12.24 -1.70 -12.09
CA LYS A 52 -12.69 -0.75 -11.07
C LYS A 52 -14.10 -1.05 -10.58
N LYS A 53 -15.00 -1.48 -11.48
CA LYS A 53 -16.36 -1.91 -11.12
C LYS A 53 -16.33 -3.16 -10.24
N LYS A 54 -15.51 -4.16 -10.57
CA LYS A 54 -15.37 -5.39 -9.76
C LYS A 54 -14.77 -5.12 -8.38
N MET A 55 -13.83 -4.18 -8.25
CA MET A 55 -13.22 -3.83 -6.97
C MET A 55 -14.16 -3.06 -6.02
N LYS A 56 -15.13 -2.29 -6.55
CA LYS A 56 -16.11 -1.58 -5.70
C LYS A 56 -17.14 -2.51 -5.05
N SER A 57 -17.44 -3.66 -5.65
CA SER A 57 -18.36 -4.66 -5.08
C SER A 57 -17.64 -5.80 -4.36
N SER A 58 -16.34 -5.96 -4.59
CA SER A 58 -15.50 -6.94 -3.89
C SER A 58 -14.93 -6.32 -2.62
N GLY A 59 -15.80 -5.83 -1.74
CA GLY A 59 -15.41 -5.69 -0.33
C GLY A 59 -14.98 -7.07 0.14
N PHE A 60 -13.75 -7.17 0.68
CA PHE A 60 -13.24 -8.40 1.27
C PHE A 60 -14.21 -8.84 2.37
N ASN A 61 -15.10 -9.78 2.08
CA ASN A 61 -16.03 -10.33 3.05
C ASN A 61 -15.30 -11.43 3.82
N PHE A 62 -14.70 -11.06 4.95
CA PHE A 62 -14.22 -12.03 5.95
C PHE A 62 -15.44 -12.78 6.51
N GLN A 63 -15.82 -13.90 5.90
CA GLN A 63 -16.77 -14.82 6.50
C GLN A 63 -16.04 -15.72 7.49
N PHE A 64 -16.09 -15.36 8.78
CA PHE A 64 -15.72 -16.27 9.86
C PHE A 64 -16.76 -17.40 9.93
N LYS A 65 -16.44 -18.55 9.36
CA LYS A 65 -17.22 -19.79 9.59
C LYS A 65 -16.83 -20.37 10.95
N GLN A 66 -17.41 -19.85 12.02
CA GLN A 66 -17.32 -20.48 13.34
C GLN A 66 -18.51 -21.44 13.50
N GLY A 67 -18.23 -22.71 13.78
CA GLY A 67 -19.19 -23.82 13.77
C GLY A 67 -20.16 -23.86 14.97
N ALA A 68 -20.88 -22.77 15.23
CA ALA A 68 -22.00 -22.75 16.16
C ALA A 68 -23.09 -21.83 15.61
N ASN A 69 -24.34 -22.31 15.61
CA ASN A 69 -25.53 -21.63 15.09
C ASN A 69 -25.63 -20.17 15.58
N PHE A 70 -25.27 -19.22 14.73
CA PHE A 70 -25.49 -17.80 14.96
C PHE A 70 -26.84 -17.40 14.34
N ASN A 71 -27.75 -16.91 15.17
CA ASN A 71 -29.05 -16.39 14.72
C ASN A 71 -28.89 -14.92 14.31
N PRO A 72 -29.16 -14.54 13.05
CA PRO A 72 -28.97 -13.16 12.57
C PRO A 72 -29.79 -12.10 13.33
N ASN A 73 -30.87 -12.52 14.00
CA ASN A 73 -31.71 -11.64 14.83
C ASN A 73 -31.02 -11.20 16.13
N ASP A 74 -29.92 -11.84 16.55
CA ASP A 74 -29.14 -11.43 17.73
C ASP A 74 -28.37 -10.11 17.48
N PHE A 75 -28.18 -9.71 16.23
CA PHE A 75 -27.55 -8.44 15.85
C PHE A 75 -28.53 -7.27 15.68
N ALA A 76 -29.82 -7.53 15.51
CA ALA A 76 -30.83 -6.48 15.29
C ALA A 76 -31.20 -5.72 16.58
N ASN A 77 -30.79 -6.23 17.76
CA ASN A 77 -31.09 -5.63 19.06
C ASN A 77 -29.86 -5.02 19.74
N PHE A 78 -28.91 -4.48 18.95
CA PHE A 78 -27.86 -3.60 19.45
C PHE A 78 -28.42 -2.20 19.73
N ASN A 79 -29.22 -2.08 20.79
CA ASN A 79 -29.53 -0.79 21.39
C ASN A 79 -28.26 -0.27 22.09
N SER A 80 -27.65 0.80 21.56
CA SER A 80 -26.36 1.35 22.04
C SER A 80 -26.37 1.82 23.51
N SER A 81 -27.53 1.86 24.15
CA SER A 81 -27.73 2.30 25.52
C SER A 81 -27.27 1.30 26.59
N ASN A 82 -26.84 0.09 26.21
CA ASN A 82 -26.48 -0.96 27.18
C ASN A 82 -25.13 -1.63 26.93
N PHE A 83 -24.17 -0.89 26.38
CA PHE A 83 -22.76 -1.23 26.54
C PHE A 83 -22.33 -1.00 27.99
N ASN A 84 -22.78 -1.86 28.91
CA ASN A 84 -22.09 -2.04 30.19
C ASN A 84 -20.82 -2.86 29.90
N ASN A 85 -19.84 -2.13 29.39
CA ASN A 85 -18.53 -2.61 29.04
C ASN A 85 -17.75 -2.93 30.33
N SER A 86 -17.92 -4.17 30.83
CA SER A 86 -17.11 -4.69 31.94
C SER A 86 -15.82 -5.38 31.47
N ASN A 87 -15.63 -5.63 30.15
CA ASN A 87 -14.55 -6.49 29.64
C ASN A 87 -13.80 -6.00 28.38
N PHE A 88 -14.11 -4.82 27.83
CA PHE A 88 -13.32 -4.16 26.78
C PHE A 88 -12.43 -3.09 27.43
N ASN A 89 -11.27 -3.56 27.90
CA ASN A 89 -10.10 -2.76 28.27
C ASN A 89 -9.28 -2.35 27.03
N GLY A 90 -9.95 -2.04 25.93
CA GLY A 90 -9.33 -1.54 24.71
C GLY A 90 -9.16 -0.03 24.78
N PHE A 91 -7.92 0.42 24.96
CA PHE A 91 -7.39 1.76 24.60
C PHE A 91 -7.63 2.95 25.53
N ASN A 92 -8.28 2.80 26.70
CA ASN A 92 -8.48 3.90 27.67
C ASN A 92 -7.82 3.71 29.04
N ASN A 93 -6.94 2.73 29.22
CA ASN A 93 -6.15 2.67 30.44
C ASN A 93 -5.03 3.69 30.35
N ALA A 94 -5.22 4.83 31.03
CA ALA A 94 -4.08 5.58 31.56
C ALA A 94 -3.16 4.54 32.24
N PRO A 95 -1.86 4.57 31.95
CA PRO A 95 -0.94 3.54 32.42
C PRO A 95 -1.06 3.43 33.93
N ARG A 96 -1.43 2.24 34.41
CA ARG A 96 -1.59 2.00 35.85
C ARG A 96 -0.24 2.32 36.48
N PHE A 97 -0.23 3.01 37.63
CA PHE A 97 1.03 3.38 38.31
C PHE A 97 2.00 2.19 38.45
N ASP A 98 1.45 0.99 38.64
CA ASP A 98 2.19 -0.28 38.71
C ASP A 98 2.88 -0.67 37.39
N GLU A 99 2.28 -0.37 36.24
CA GLU A 99 2.85 -0.62 34.91
C GLU A 99 3.97 0.37 34.59
N VAL A 100 3.83 1.62 35.02
CA VAL A 100 4.88 2.63 34.90
C VAL A 100 6.10 2.25 35.75
N GLN A 101 5.88 1.74 36.96
CA GLN A 101 6.97 1.28 37.82
C GLN A 101 7.66 0.06 37.23
N LYS A 102 6.92 -0.94 36.74
CA LYS A 102 7.49 -2.10 36.04
C LYS A 102 8.28 -1.70 34.80
N ALA A 103 7.79 -0.73 34.04
CA ALA A 103 8.52 -0.19 32.89
C ALA A 103 9.81 0.50 33.31
N LYS A 104 9.78 1.31 34.38
CA LYS A 104 11.00 1.92 34.95
C LYS A 104 12.01 0.87 35.39
N ASP A 105 11.56 -0.17 36.08
CA ASP A 105 12.43 -1.26 36.54
C ASP A 105 13.03 -2.03 35.36
N PHE A 106 12.24 -2.30 34.31
CA PHE A 106 12.70 -2.98 33.09
C PHE A 106 13.79 -2.21 32.34
N PHE A 107 13.63 -0.88 32.25
CA PHE A 107 14.64 0.00 31.63
C PHE A 107 15.78 0.39 32.59
N GLY A 108 15.67 0.04 33.88
CA GLY A 108 16.64 0.39 34.93
C GLY A 108 16.65 1.86 35.32
N PHE A 109 15.51 2.55 35.21
CA PHE A 109 15.37 3.95 35.63
C PHE A 109 14.98 4.04 37.11
N THR A 110 15.78 4.78 37.90
CA THR A 110 15.52 5.02 39.33
C THR A 110 14.64 6.25 39.61
N GLY A 111 14.22 6.98 38.56
CA GLY A 111 13.50 8.26 38.66
C GLY A 111 12.48 8.49 37.54
N SER A 112 12.17 9.75 37.24
CA SER A 112 11.37 10.17 36.07
C SER A 112 12.30 10.37 34.86
N PRO A 113 12.43 9.41 33.94
CA PRO A 113 13.34 9.53 32.81
C PRO A 113 12.82 10.57 31.81
N THR A 114 13.74 11.26 31.13
CA THR A 114 13.39 12.18 30.04
C THR A 114 13.10 11.41 28.74
N LYS A 115 12.39 12.04 27.79
CA LYS A 115 12.08 11.42 26.48
C LYS A 115 13.32 10.96 25.73
N GLU A 116 14.43 11.67 25.89
CA GLU A 116 15.70 11.36 25.22
C GLU A 116 16.39 10.14 25.84
N GLU A 117 16.36 10.03 27.16
CA GLU A 117 16.92 8.89 27.90
C GLU A 117 16.15 7.60 27.63
N ILE A 118 14.81 7.67 27.55
CA ILE A 118 13.97 6.53 27.17
C ILE A 118 14.36 6.04 25.77
N LYS A 119 14.50 6.95 24.80
CA LYS A 119 14.88 6.59 23.42
C LYS A 119 16.27 5.98 23.34
N LYS A 120 17.24 6.51 24.11
CA LYS A 120 18.60 6.00 24.13
C LYS A 120 18.66 4.58 24.72
N ARG A 121 18.04 4.35 25.87
CA ARG A 121 17.98 3.03 26.50
C ARG A 121 17.19 2.02 25.68
N TYR A 122 16.09 2.44 25.06
CA TYR A 122 15.35 1.62 24.11
C TYR A 122 16.22 1.17 22.94
N LYS A 123 17.02 2.07 22.35
CA LYS A 123 17.92 1.71 21.25
C LYS A 123 19.02 0.73 21.67
N GLU A 124 19.52 0.85 22.90
CA GLU A 124 20.51 -0.09 23.47
C GLU A 124 19.90 -1.48 23.69
N LEU A 125 18.71 -1.56 24.30
CA LEU A 125 18.01 -2.81 24.58
C LEU A 125 17.47 -3.47 23.30
N ALA A 126 16.95 -2.70 22.34
CA ALA A 126 16.45 -3.23 21.07
C ALA A 126 17.54 -3.89 20.23
N ARG A 127 18.79 -3.42 20.33
CA ARG A 127 19.94 -4.07 19.68
C ARG A 127 20.36 -5.36 20.37
N LYS A 128 20.09 -5.48 21.68
CA LYS A 128 20.39 -6.68 22.47
C LYS A 128 19.31 -7.74 22.32
N TYR A 129 18.05 -7.34 22.22
CA TYR A 129 16.89 -8.23 22.12
C TYR A 129 16.36 -8.37 20.69
N HIS A 130 17.18 -8.02 19.69
CA HIS A 130 16.78 -8.18 18.29
C HIS A 130 16.62 -9.67 17.97
N PRO A 131 15.51 -10.10 17.36
CA PRO A 131 15.27 -11.52 17.07
C PRO A 131 16.33 -12.12 16.13
N ASP A 132 16.89 -11.32 15.21
CA ASP A 132 18.01 -11.78 14.35
C ASP A 132 19.32 -12.03 15.11
N ILE A 133 19.45 -11.55 16.36
CA ILE A 133 20.65 -11.70 17.20
C ILE A 133 20.39 -12.69 18.34
N ASN A 134 19.18 -12.65 18.93
CA ASN A 134 18.70 -13.61 19.91
C ASN A 134 17.78 -14.61 19.23
N ASP A 135 18.39 -15.70 18.80
CA ASP A 135 17.79 -16.82 18.07
C ASP A 135 16.62 -17.44 18.88
N HIS A 136 15.41 -16.91 18.65
CA HIS A 136 14.08 -17.45 19.03
C HIS A 136 13.33 -16.88 20.26
N ASP A 137 13.70 -15.73 20.84
CA ASP A 137 12.89 -15.13 21.91
C ASP A 137 12.34 -13.73 21.57
N ASP A 138 11.21 -13.72 20.84
CA ASP A 138 10.44 -12.52 20.48
C ASP A 138 9.75 -11.85 21.68
N THR A 139 9.68 -12.53 22.83
CA THR A 139 8.92 -12.05 23.98
C THR A 139 9.53 -10.77 24.55
N LEU A 140 10.86 -10.73 24.67
CA LEU A 140 11.61 -9.59 25.19
C LEU A 140 11.47 -8.33 24.33
N MET A 141 11.35 -8.48 23.00
CA MET A 141 11.15 -7.34 22.10
C MET A 141 9.72 -6.81 22.18
N LYS A 142 8.72 -7.68 22.36
CA LYS A 142 7.31 -7.27 22.56
C LYS A 142 7.15 -6.49 23.86
N ASP A 143 7.75 -6.98 24.95
CA ASP A 143 7.71 -6.30 26.24
C ASP A 143 8.45 -4.96 26.20
N LEU A 144 9.61 -4.89 25.52
CA LEU A 144 10.35 -3.64 25.30
C LEU A 144 9.52 -2.59 24.56
N ASN A 145 8.78 -2.98 23.53
CA ASN A 145 7.89 -2.08 22.78
C ASN A 145 6.74 -1.58 23.65
N HIS A 146 6.11 -2.48 24.40
CA HIS A 146 4.99 -2.16 25.30
C HIS A 146 5.43 -1.16 26.39
N TYR A 147 6.53 -1.43 27.07
CA TYR A 147 7.05 -0.55 28.13
C TYR A 147 7.55 0.79 27.62
N LYS A 148 8.10 0.85 26.39
CA LYS A 148 8.43 2.13 25.73
C LYS A 148 7.18 2.99 25.59
N ASP A 149 6.07 2.42 25.11
CA ASP A 149 4.85 3.18 24.86
C ASP A 149 4.21 3.65 26.17
N VAL A 150 4.22 2.81 27.20
CA VAL A 150 3.82 3.18 28.57
C VAL A 150 4.64 4.38 29.07
N LEU A 151 5.99 4.31 29.05
CA LEU A 151 6.82 5.41 29.53
C LEU A 151 6.63 6.68 28.70
N MET A 152 6.53 6.56 27.38
CA MET A 152 6.34 7.71 26.48
C MET A 152 4.99 8.40 26.71
N SER A 153 3.96 7.66 27.11
CA SER A 153 2.64 8.22 27.47
C SER A 153 2.64 8.97 28.81
N THR A 154 3.61 8.68 29.70
CA THR A 154 3.72 9.31 31.03
C THR A 154 4.63 10.53 31.08
N VAL A 155 5.52 10.68 30.09
CA VAL A 155 6.49 11.77 30.05
C VAL A 155 5.95 12.83 29.09
N GLU A 156 5.38 13.91 29.64
CA GLU A 156 4.99 15.11 28.88
C GLU A 156 6.19 15.94 28.41
#